data_AF-A0A0U5E2S7-F1
#
_entry.id   AF-A0A0U5E2S7-F1
#
_cell.length_a   1.000
_cell.length_b   1.000
_cell.length_c   1.000
_cell.angle_alpha   90.00
_cell.angle_beta   90.00
_cell.angle_gamma   90.00
#
_symmetry.space_group_name_H-M   'P 1'
#
loop_
_entity.id
_entity.type
_entity.pdbx_description
1 polymer ?
#
loop_
_entity_poly.entity_id
_entity_poly.type
_entity_poly.pdbx_seq_one_letter_code
_entity_poly.pdbx_strand_id
1 'polypeptide(L)'
;MTKRTTVLLRAGIALATTSFLVASCSGSREDVRVSFCKSLAATQVASPSSLRWTGVETRARGHSGLTVVLGFESDGESRPRQASCHYRYNAVDDTALTLSDPLSAYSTSPETMTIDGETLSRPALARAVKQAMISQGKAIIDRAQQGIEDAAAMARDRLGSGDGK
;
A
#
# COMPACT_ATOMS: atom_id res chain seq x y z
N MET A 1 -24.32 15.63 64.99
CA MET A 1 -25.78 15.39 65.07
C MET A 1 -26.36 16.06 63.82
N THR A 2 -27.07 15.47 62.86
CA THR A 2 -27.91 14.26 62.77
C THR A 2 -28.18 14.08 61.25
N LYS A 3 -27.67 13.03 60.58
CA LYS A 3 -28.39 11.81 60.12
C LYS A 3 -29.70 12.03 59.32
N ARG A 4 -29.72 11.57 58.03
CA ARG A 4 -30.57 10.50 57.41
C ARG A 4 -30.59 10.66 55.87
N THR A 5 -30.03 9.75 55.06
CA THR A 5 -30.64 8.53 54.43
C THR A 5 -31.96 8.84 53.69
N THR A 6 -32.26 8.42 52.45
CA THR A 6 -32.44 7.04 51.90
C THR A 6 -32.86 7.24 50.40
N VAL A 7 -32.18 6.75 49.36
CA VAL A 7 -32.34 5.47 48.60
C VAL A 7 -33.46 5.43 47.52
N LEU A 8 -33.11 4.76 46.39
CA LEU A 8 -33.89 4.27 45.22
C LEU A 8 -34.18 5.31 44.11
N LEU A 9 -33.78 5.06 42.86
CA LEU A 9 -34.44 4.06 42.01
C LEU A 9 -33.50 3.50 40.91
N ARG A 10 -33.48 2.17 40.76
CA ARG A 10 -32.99 1.42 39.59
C ARG A 10 -34.08 1.40 38.51
N ALA A 11 -33.73 1.76 37.28
CA ALA A 11 -34.26 1.26 36.00
C ALA A 11 -33.45 2.00 34.91
N GLY A 12 -32.55 1.37 34.16
CA GLY A 12 -32.86 0.33 33.19
C GLY A 12 -32.95 1.00 31.82
N ILE A 13 -32.00 0.72 30.93
CA ILE A 13 -32.14 0.61 29.47
C ILE A 13 -30.77 0.16 28.94
N ALA A 14 -30.75 -1.07 28.42
CA ALA A 14 -29.69 -1.58 27.55
C ALA A 14 -29.78 -0.84 26.21
N LEU A 15 -28.72 -0.15 25.79
CA LEU A 15 -28.57 0.32 24.42
C LEU A 15 -27.22 -0.14 23.86
N ALA A 16 -27.31 -1.15 23.01
CA ALA A 16 -26.46 -1.49 21.87
C ALA A 16 -25.11 -0.75 21.76
N THR A 17 -24.02 -1.45 22.11
CA THR A 17 -22.73 -1.25 21.44
C THR A 17 -22.51 -2.41 20.49
N THR A 18 -23.11 -2.29 19.30
CA THR A 18 -22.73 -3.08 18.13
C THR A 18 -21.31 -2.66 17.77
N SER A 19 -20.31 -3.37 18.29
CA SER A 19 -18.93 -3.21 17.87
C SER A 19 -18.81 -3.71 16.43
N PHE A 20 -19.03 -2.81 15.47
CA PHE A 20 -18.60 -2.98 14.10
C PHE A 20 -17.09 -3.24 14.13
N LEU A 21 -16.68 -4.50 14.02
CA LEU A 21 -15.32 -4.86 13.63
C LEU A 21 -15.15 -4.53 12.15
N VAL A 22 -15.07 -3.25 11.83
CA VAL A 22 -14.45 -2.77 10.59
C VAL A 22 -12.94 -2.95 10.75
N ALA A 23 -12.52 -4.21 10.75
CA ALA A 23 -11.11 -4.56 10.65
C ALA A 23 -10.64 -4.26 9.22
N SER A 24 -10.11 -3.04 9.08
CA SER A 24 -9.04 -2.68 8.16
C SER A 24 -9.25 -2.97 6.66
N CYS A 25 -10.08 -2.15 6.01
CA CYS A 25 -9.90 -1.83 4.59
C CYS A 25 -9.00 -0.59 4.40
N SER A 26 -8.09 -0.31 5.34
CA SER A 26 -7.24 0.90 5.34
C SER A 26 -5.77 0.55 5.17
N GLY A 27 -5.46 -0.32 4.21
CA GLY A 27 -4.19 -0.18 3.50
C GLY A 27 -4.38 0.99 2.55
N SER A 28 -3.63 2.09 2.74
CA SER A 28 -3.59 3.22 1.82
C SER A 28 -3.73 2.73 0.38
N ARG A 29 -4.81 3.12 -0.32
CA ARG A 29 -5.04 2.80 -1.74
C ARG A 29 -4.04 3.58 -2.59
N GLU A 30 -2.76 3.34 -2.37
CA GLU A 30 -1.70 3.81 -3.25
C GLU A 30 -1.96 3.19 -4.62
N ASP A 31 -2.03 4.05 -5.64
CA ASP A 31 -2.24 3.59 -7.00
C ASP A 31 -1.18 2.55 -7.39
N VAL A 32 -1.59 1.52 -8.12
CA VAL A 32 -0.71 0.41 -8.53
C VAL A 32 0.50 0.90 -9.32
N ARG A 33 0.40 2.02 -10.03
CA ARG A 33 1.50 2.64 -10.79
C ARG A 33 2.48 3.33 -9.85
N VAL A 34 1.99 3.99 -8.80
CA VAL A 34 2.85 4.59 -7.77
C VAL A 34 3.64 3.51 -7.02
N SER A 35 2.95 2.48 -6.53
CA SER A 35 3.60 1.38 -5.82
C SER A 35 4.57 0.59 -6.71
N PHE A 36 4.24 0.41 -8.00
CA PHE A 36 5.16 -0.20 -8.96
C PHE A 36 6.37 0.69 -9.25
N CYS A 37 6.19 2.01 -9.41
CA CYS A 37 7.30 2.96 -9.58
C CYS A 37 8.26 2.92 -8.38
N LYS A 38 7.71 2.86 -7.15
CA LYS A 38 8.50 2.70 -5.92
C LYS A 38 9.29 1.40 -5.92
N SER A 39 8.66 0.31 -6.35
CA SER A 39 9.32 -0.99 -6.48
C SER A 39 10.47 -0.95 -7.49
N LEU A 40 10.28 -0.26 -8.62
CA LEU A 40 11.33 -0.07 -9.61
C LEU A 40 12.48 0.79 -9.07
N ALA A 41 12.19 1.94 -8.47
CA ALA A 41 13.22 2.79 -7.85
C ALA A 41 14.02 2.03 -6.77
N ALA A 42 13.37 1.15 -6.01
CA ALA A 42 14.04 0.28 -5.05
C ALA A 42 15.06 -0.68 -5.68
N THR A 43 14.89 -1.10 -6.93
CA THR A 43 15.90 -1.91 -7.65
C THR A 43 17.14 -1.12 -8.06
N GLN A 44 17.08 0.22 -8.00
CA GLN A 44 18.15 1.12 -8.45
C GLN A 44 19.05 1.62 -7.31
N VAL A 45 18.78 1.18 -6.07
CA VAL A 45 19.60 1.51 -4.90
C VAL A 45 20.25 0.27 -4.31
N ALA A 46 21.40 0.44 -3.65
CA ALA A 46 22.15 -0.66 -3.06
C ALA A 46 21.41 -1.30 -1.87
N SER A 47 20.64 -0.53 -1.11
CA SER A 47 19.92 -0.99 0.07
C SER A 47 18.45 -0.56 0.03
N PRO A 48 17.57 -1.39 -0.56
CA PRO A 48 16.14 -1.06 -0.67
C PRO A 48 15.45 -0.79 0.67
N SER A 49 15.92 -1.42 1.76
CA SER A 49 15.36 -1.27 3.10
C SER A 49 15.69 0.07 3.78
N SER A 50 16.70 0.80 3.29
CA SER A 50 17.03 2.13 3.80
C SER A 50 16.31 3.26 3.07
N LEU A 51 15.46 2.94 2.09
CA LEU A 51 14.73 3.94 1.34
C LEU A 51 13.71 4.66 2.20
N ARG A 52 13.81 6.00 2.18
CA ARG A 52 12.82 6.89 2.80
C ARG A 52 12.17 7.72 1.70
N TRP A 53 10.88 7.51 1.47
CA TRP A 53 10.10 8.29 0.51
C TRP A 53 9.86 9.69 1.06
N THR A 54 10.25 10.72 0.31
CA THR A 54 10.10 12.13 0.72
C THR A 54 8.97 12.84 -0.03
N GLY A 55 8.56 12.31 -1.19
CA GLY A 55 7.44 12.88 -1.96
C GLY A 55 6.95 11.96 -3.07
N VAL A 56 5.68 12.16 -3.44
CA VAL A 56 5.05 11.50 -4.59
C VAL A 56 4.20 12.53 -5.31
N GLU A 57 4.39 12.65 -6.63
CA GLU A 57 3.56 13.48 -7.49
C GLU A 57 3.13 12.70 -8.73
N THR A 58 1.85 12.83 -9.09
CA THR A 58 1.27 12.13 -10.23
C THR A 58 0.76 13.17 -11.24
N ARG A 59 1.34 13.17 -12.44
CA ARG A 59 1.03 14.13 -13.52
C ARG A 59 0.39 13.40 -14.70
N ALA A 60 -0.95 13.38 -14.71
CA ALA A 60 -1.73 12.86 -15.82
C ALA A 60 -1.86 13.92 -16.93
N ARG A 61 -1.60 13.55 -18.20
CA ARG A 61 -1.68 14.45 -19.35
C ARG A 61 -2.56 13.89 -20.48
N GLY A 62 -3.65 13.22 -20.11
CA GLY A 62 -4.57 12.58 -21.04
C GLY A 62 -3.85 11.56 -21.93
N HIS A 63 -4.10 11.63 -23.24
CA HIS A 63 -3.49 10.71 -24.22
C HIS A 63 -1.95 10.78 -24.30
N SER A 64 -1.32 11.86 -23.80
CA SER A 64 0.14 11.97 -23.78
C SER A 64 0.81 11.19 -22.65
N GLY A 65 0.02 10.50 -21.82
CA GLY A 65 0.52 9.60 -20.80
C GLY A 65 0.50 10.18 -19.39
N LEU A 66 1.03 9.40 -18.47
CA LEU A 66 1.11 9.67 -17.05
C LEU A 66 2.56 9.68 -16.61
N THR A 67 2.96 10.64 -15.78
CA THR A 67 4.26 10.63 -15.11
C THR A 67 4.06 10.52 -13.61
N VAL A 68 4.65 9.50 -12.98
CA VAL A 68 4.79 9.42 -11.53
C VAL A 68 6.19 9.88 -11.18
N VAL A 69 6.31 10.88 -10.32
CA VAL A 69 7.57 11.41 -9.80
C VAL A 69 7.68 11.07 -8.32
N LEU A 70 8.79 10.46 -7.94
CA LEU A 70 9.09 10.05 -6.57
C LEU A 70 10.33 10.80 -6.08
N GLY A 71 10.23 11.41 -4.91
CA GLY A 71 11.39 11.86 -4.13
C GLY A 71 11.75 10.80 -3.09
N PHE A 72 13.04 10.51 -2.92
CA PHE A 72 13.52 9.58 -1.90
C PHE A 72 14.92 9.90 -1.40
N GLU A 73 15.22 9.44 -0.19
CA GLU A 73 16.56 9.39 0.39
C GLU A 73 16.97 7.92 0.53
N SER A 74 18.27 7.64 0.46
CA SER A 74 18.83 6.31 0.63
C SER A 74 20.17 6.40 1.37
N ASP A 75 20.45 5.44 2.24
CA ASP A 75 21.73 5.39 2.93
C ASP A 75 22.90 5.30 1.94
N GLY A 76 23.97 6.04 2.23
CA GLY A 76 25.15 6.14 1.35
C GLY A 76 25.05 7.23 0.30
N GLU A 77 23.89 7.90 0.16
CA GLU A 77 23.70 9.05 -0.73
C GLU A 77 23.62 10.34 0.08
N SER A 78 24.43 11.33 -0.26
CA SER A 78 24.49 12.61 0.49
C SER A 78 23.39 13.60 0.10
N ARG A 79 22.62 13.31 -0.97
CA ARG A 79 21.58 14.19 -1.50
C ARG A 79 20.26 13.45 -1.71
N PRO A 80 19.11 14.14 -1.57
CA PRO A 80 17.83 13.60 -2.01
C PRO A 80 17.89 13.21 -3.49
N ARG A 81 17.25 12.09 -3.81
CA ARG A 81 17.20 11.49 -5.15
C ARG A 81 15.79 11.54 -5.69
N GLN A 82 15.67 11.43 -7.01
CA GLN A 82 14.39 11.46 -7.70
C GLN A 82 14.28 10.34 -8.71
N ALA A 83 13.11 9.69 -8.76
CA ALA A 83 12.74 8.79 -9.84
C ALA A 83 11.52 9.34 -10.58
N SER A 84 11.48 9.15 -11.90
CA SER A 84 10.28 9.41 -12.70
C SER A 84 9.94 8.18 -13.52
N CYS A 85 8.71 7.70 -13.43
CA CYS A 85 8.18 6.61 -14.24
C CYS A 85 7.12 7.15 -15.19
N HIS A 86 7.27 6.87 -16.49
CA HIS A 86 6.33 7.31 -17.52
C HIS A 86 5.48 6.13 -17.99
N TYR A 87 4.16 6.31 -17.98
CA TYR A 87 3.20 5.30 -18.36
C TYR A 87 2.42 5.79 -19.58
N ARG A 88 2.35 4.93 -20.59
CA ARG A 88 1.53 5.18 -21.78
C ARG A 88 0.05 5.19 -21.43
N TYR A 89 -0.73 5.99 -22.15
CA TYR A 89 -2.18 5.85 -22.19
C TYR A 89 -2.53 4.47 -22.79
N ASN A 90 -3.45 3.74 -22.16
CA ASN A 90 -3.83 2.39 -22.56
C ASN A 90 -5.33 2.08 -22.43
N ALA A 91 -6.19 3.08 -22.21
CA ALA A 91 -7.63 2.86 -22.17
C ALA A 91 -8.11 2.31 -23.52
N VAL A 92 -8.86 1.21 -23.48
CA VAL A 92 -9.48 0.60 -24.66
C VAL A 92 -10.85 1.26 -24.93
N ASP A 93 -11.54 1.73 -23.88
CA ASP A 93 -12.83 2.45 -23.95
C ASP A 93 -12.97 3.46 -22.79
N ASP A 94 -13.72 4.56 -23.02
CA ASP A 94 -14.16 5.51 -21.98
C ASP A 94 -15.27 4.88 -21.12
N THR A 95 -14.87 3.97 -20.23
CA THR A 95 -15.78 3.22 -19.35
C THR A 95 -16.09 3.97 -18.06
N ALA A 96 -17.14 3.55 -17.34
CA ALA A 96 -17.43 4.06 -15.98
C ALA A 96 -16.24 3.93 -14.99
N LEU A 97 -15.25 3.08 -15.30
CA LEU A 97 -14.04 2.92 -14.51
C LEU A 97 -13.12 4.14 -14.60
N THR A 98 -12.94 4.75 -15.78
CA THR A 98 -12.09 5.95 -15.94
C THR A 98 -12.70 7.19 -15.29
N LEU A 99 -14.02 7.23 -15.15
CA LEU A 99 -14.73 8.27 -14.38
C LEU A 99 -14.48 8.17 -12.87
N SER A 100 -14.26 6.95 -12.36
CA SER A 100 -14.09 6.69 -10.92
C SER A 100 -12.61 6.62 -10.50
N ASP A 101 -11.75 6.10 -11.38
CA ASP A 101 -10.30 6.05 -11.26
C ASP A 101 -9.65 6.57 -12.55
N PRO A 102 -9.38 7.89 -12.63
CA PRO A 102 -8.77 8.49 -13.81
C PRO A 102 -7.40 7.91 -14.18
N LEU A 103 -6.68 7.30 -13.22
CA LEU A 103 -5.40 6.68 -13.49
C LEU A 103 -5.55 5.33 -14.17
N SER A 104 -6.72 4.69 -14.09
CA SER A 104 -7.00 3.40 -14.74
C SER A 104 -6.79 3.43 -16.26
N ALA A 105 -6.83 4.62 -16.88
CA ALA A 105 -6.64 4.84 -18.30
C ALA A 105 -5.19 4.66 -18.79
N TYR A 106 -4.23 4.47 -17.88
CA TYR A 106 -2.81 4.34 -18.21
C TYR A 106 -2.29 2.92 -17.94
N SER A 107 -1.20 2.52 -18.59
CA SER A 107 -0.53 1.24 -18.31
C SER A 107 -0.12 1.11 -16.84
N THR A 108 -0.11 -0.12 -16.34
CA THR A 108 0.40 -0.44 -15.00
C THR A 108 1.93 -0.60 -14.98
N SER A 109 2.54 -0.90 -16.13
CA SER A 109 4.00 -0.90 -16.33
C SER A 109 4.45 0.36 -17.09
N PRO A 110 5.57 0.99 -16.69
CA PRO A 110 6.07 2.16 -17.37
C PRO A 110 6.80 1.78 -18.67
N GLU A 111 6.75 2.67 -19.65
CA GLU A 111 7.51 2.56 -20.90
C GLU A 111 8.95 3.08 -20.76
N THR A 112 9.14 4.08 -19.90
CA THR A 112 10.44 4.67 -19.60
C THR A 112 10.53 5.03 -18.12
N MET A 113 11.76 5.07 -17.62
CA MET A 113 12.05 5.46 -16.25
C MET A 113 13.35 6.25 -16.23
N THR A 114 13.37 7.32 -15.43
CA THR A 114 14.57 8.10 -15.16
C THR A 114 14.93 8.05 -13.69
N ILE A 115 16.22 8.00 -13.37
CA ILE A 115 16.76 8.22 -12.03
C ILE A 115 17.65 9.45 -12.08
N ASP A 116 17.36 10.45 -11.25
CA ASP A 116 18.11 11.72 -11.18
C ASP A 116 18.29 12.40 -12.55
N GLY A 117 17.28 12.25 -13.42
CA GLY A 117 17.27 12.79 -14.79
C GLY A 117 17.90 11.86 -15.84
N GLU A 118 18.55 10.77 -15.46
CA GLU A 118 19.14 9.81 -16.38
C GLU A 118 18.15 8.68 -16.73
N THR A 119 17.88 8.51 -18.02
CA THR A 119 16.97 7.47 -18.52
C THR A 119 17.61 6.09 -18.44
N LEU A 120 16.91 5.14 -17.81
CA LEU A 120 17.33 3.74 -17.84
C LEU A 120 17.28 3.20 -19.27
N SER A 121 18.35 2.52 -19.68
CA SER A 121 18.34 1.75 -20.93
C SER A 121 17.19 0.72 -20.93
N ARG A 122 16.64 0.41 -22.10
CA ARG A 122 15.54 -0.58 -22.22
C ARG A 122 15.86 -1.93 -21.54
N PRO A 123 17.08 -2.50 -21.70
CA PRO A 123 17.43 -3.73 -20.99
C PRO A 123 17.51 -3.56 -19.47
N ALA A 124 17.98 -2.40 -18.99
CA ALA A 124 18.01 -2.11 -17.55
C ALA A 124 16.59 -2.00 -16.99
N LEU A 125 15.69 -1.29 -17.69
CA LEU A 125 14.28 -1.18 -17.30
C LEU A 125 13.60 -2.56 -17.28
N ALA A 126 13.82 -3.40 -18.29
CA ALA A 126 13.24 -4.75 -18.32
C ALA A 126 13.72 -5.61 -17.14
N ARG A 127 15.00 -5.50 -16.75
CA ARG A 127 15.53 -6.18 -15.56
C ARG A 127 14.90 -5.64 -14.27
N ALA A 128 14.77 -4.33 -14.14
CA ALA A 128 14.13 -3.68 -12.99
C ALA A 128 12.66 -4.14 -12.85
N VAL A 129 11.91 -4.15 -13.96
CA VAL A 129 10.52 -4.65 -14.02
C VAL A 129 10.46 -6.10 -13.55
N LYS A 130 11.33 -6.97 -14.08
CA LYS A 130 11.38 -8.38 -13.68
C LYS A 130 11.66 -8.52 -12.17
N GLN A 131 12.64 -7.77 -11.65
CA GLN A 131 12.99 -7.81 -10.23
C GLN A 131 11.85 -7.31 -9.34
N ALA A 132 11.20 -6.20 -9.71
CA ALA A 132 10.06 -5.65 -9.00
C ALA A 132 8.87 -6.63 -8.97
N MET A 133 8.58 -7.31 -10.08
CA MET A 133 7.52 -8.32 -10.12
C MET A 133 7.84 -9.52 -9.22
N ILE A 134 9.11 -9.97 -9.19
CA ILE A 134 9.53 -11.06 -8.30
C ILE A 134 9.40 -10.65 -6.83
N SER A 135 9.81 -9.43 -6.45
CA SER A 135 9.71 -8.97 -5.06
C SER A 135 8.25 -8.82 -4.62
N GLN A 136 7.38 -8.31 -5.50
CA GLN A 136 5.94 -8.26 -5.21
C GLN A 136 5.33 -9.64 -5.03
N GLY A 137 5.70 -10.61 -5.89
CA GLY A 137 5.27 -12.00 -5.75
C GLY A 137 5.66 -12.62 -4.42
N LYS A 138 6.92 -12.40 -3.98
CA LYS A 138 7.40 -12.88 -2.66
C LYS A 138 6.60 -12.27 -1.51
N ALA A 139 6.40 -10.96 -1.52
CA ALA A 139 5.64 -10.27 -0.46
C ALA A 139 4.18 -10.76 -0.34
N ILE A 140 3.58 -11.20 -1.45
CA ILE A 140 2.24 -11.81 -1.44
C ILE A 140 2.27 -13.17 -0.76
N ILE A 141 3.26 -14.01 -1.09
CA ILE A 141 3.43 -15.33 -0.49
C ILE A 141 3.69 -15.21 1.02
N ASP A 142 4.60 -14.31 1.41
CA ASP A 142 4.95 -14.09 2.82
C ASP A 142 3.72 -13.66 3.64
N ARG A 143 2.91 -12.73 3.10
CA ARG A 143 1.66 -12.31 3.76
C ARG A 143 0.65 -13.44 3.87
N ALA A 144 0.55 -14.31 2.86
CA ALA A 144 -0.35 -15.46 2.91
C ALA A 144 0.09 -16.47 3.98
N GLN A 145 1.40 -16.72 4.11
CA GLN A 145 1.95 -17.59 5.15
C GLN A 145 1.66 -17.04 6.55
N GLN A 146 1.91 -15.75 6.78
CA GLN A 146 1.60 -15.07 8.04
C GLN A 146 0.10 -15.18 8.39
N GLY A 147 -0.79 -14.96 7.42
CA GLY A 147 -2.23 -15.09 7.65
C GLY A 147 -2.66 -16.51 8.06
N ILE A 148 -2.00 -17.54 7.54
CA ILE A 148 -2.24 -18.94 7.94
C ILE A 148 -1.72 -19.21 9.35
N GLU A 149 -0.52 -18.71 9.68
CA GLU A 149 0.07 -18.85 11.02
C GLU A 149 -0.79 -18.16 12.09
N ASP A 150 -1.26 -16.94 11.82
CA ASP A 150 -2.15 -16.18 12.69
C ASP A 150 -3.49 -16.90 12.89
N ALA A 151 -4.08 -17.44 11.82
CA ALA A 151 -5.31 -18.22 11.89
C ALA A 151 -5.15 -19.50 12.72
N ALA A 152 -4.02 -20.19 12.56
CA ALA A 152 -3.70 -21.38 13.36
C ALA A 152 -3.47 -21.05 14.83
N ALA A 153 -2.81 -19.93 15.14
CA ALA A 153 -2.62 -19.45 16.51
C ALA A 153 -3.97 -19.12 17.18
N MET A 154 -4.86 -18.40 16.47
CA MET A 154 -6.21 -18.09 16.95
C MET A 154 -7.06 -19.35 17.19
N ALA A 155 -6.92 -20.38 16.36
CA ALA A 155 -7.64 -21.64 16.55
C ALA A 155 -7.15 -22.42 17.78
N ARG A 156 -5.83 -22.44 18.03
CA ARG A 156 -5.25 -23.08 19.21
C ARG A 156 -5.66 -22.40 20.51
N ASP A 157 -5.64 -21.07 20.55
CA ASP A 157 -6.06 -20.28 21.71
C ASP A 157 -7.53 -20.55 22.07
N ARG A 158 -8.42 -20.58 21.07
CA ARG A 158 -9.86 -20.89 21.29
C ARG A 158 -10.13 -22.33 21.75
N LEU A 159 -9.35 -23.31 21.30
CA LEU A 159 -9.52 -24.70 21.71
C LEU A 159 -8.87 -24.99 23.08
N GLY A 160 -7.79 -24.27 23.44
CA GLY A 160 -7.11 -24.42 24.72
C GLY A 160 -7.84 -23.78 25.92
N SER A 161 -8.72 -22.81 25.69
CA SER A 161 -9.49 -22.14 26.75
C SER A 161 -10.79 -22.86 27.16
N GLY A 162 -11.06 -24.06 26.60
CA GLY A 162 -12.33 -24.79 26.80
C GLY A 162 -12.32 -25.87 27.89
N ASP A 163 -11.18 -26.19 28.51
CA ASP A 163 -11.06 -27.32 29.45
C ASP A 163 -10.82 -26.79 30.87
N GLY A 164 -11.92 -26.41 31.54
CA GLY A 164 -11.86 -25.80 32.86
C GLY A 164 -13.23 -25.46 33.42
N LYS A 165 -14.10 -26.46 33.56
CA LYS A 165 -15.22 -26.45 34.52
C LYS A 165 -15.74 -27.85 34.77
#